data_AF-A0A2W4Q7N4-F1
#
_entry.id   AF-A0A2W4Q7N4-F1
#
_cell.length_a   1.000
_cell.length_b   1.000
_cell.length_c   1.000
_cell.angle_alpha   90.00
_cell.angle_beta   90.00
_cell.angle_gamma   90.00
#
_symmetry.space_group_name_H-M   'P 1'
#
loop_
_entity.id
_entity.type
_entity.pdbx_description
1 polymer ?
#
loop_
_entity_poly.entity_id
_entity_poly.type
_entity_poly.pdbx_seq_one_letter_code
_entity_poly.pdbx_strand_id
1 'polypeptide(L)'
;MASNSRARAKSSSSSKKESPDLQEILVTELQEIHSAEKQLARLIPRLAKAADNETLQECIEERLEEGEQILADVESALEELEATPGRKKNVAAEGLVNDMKEHVQELQQGPALDTVLIGALQKTEHYCMAAWGTVKALAQATGQQDLVGAMERALEEGSAYDERLTQLAESEITPELQSQGEGMEAEEDEDRLDASLGGAQMRRGKGRSHGVGHRAR
;
A
#
# COMPACT_ATOMS: atom_id res chain seq x y z
N MET A 1 -52.72 26.62 -36.48
CA MET A 1 -52.46 27.16 -35.12
C MET A 1 -52.32 25.98 -34.17
N ALA A 2 -51.28 26.06 -33.34
CA ALA A 2 -50.67 25.09 -32.43
C ALA A 2 -51.48 23.89 -31.91
N SER A 3 -50.83 22.73 -32.06
CA SER A 3 -50.91 21.52 -31.23
C SER A 3 -50.96 21.83 -29.73
N ASN A 4 -51.69 21.01 -28.95
CA ASN A 4 -51.37 20.85 -27.54
C ASN A 4 -51.56 19.39 -27.10
N SER A 5 -50.51 18.61 -27.35
CA SER A 5 -50.25 17.31 -26.76
C SER A 5 -49.89 17.50 -25.28
N ARG A 6 -50.82 17.18 -24.37
CA ARG A 6 -50.52 17.08 -22.94
C ARG A 6 -49.72 15.80 -22.69
N ALA A 7 -48.41 15.93 -22.72
CA ALA A 7 -47.49 14.90 -22.25
C ALA A 7 -47.76 14.60 -20.77
N ARG A 8 -48.09 13.35 -20.47
CA ARG A 8 -48.24 12.82 -19.11
C ARG A 8 -46.85 12.70 -18.51
N ALA A 9 -46.51 13.56 -17.55
CA ALA A 9 -45.27 13.48 -16.81
C ALA A 9 -45.19 12.14 -16.07
N LYS A 10 -44.19 11.32 -16.39
CA LYS A 10 -43.81 10.14 -15.59
C LYS A 10 -43.09 10.66 -14.34
N SER A 11 -43.73 10.57 -13.19
CA SER A 11 -43.08 10.76 -11.90
C SER A 11 -42.14 9.57 -11.66
N SER A 12 -40.84 9.75 -11.89
CA SER A 12 -39.82 8.80 -11.43
C SER A 12 -39.60 9.02 -9.93
N SER A 13 -40.41 8.36 -9.09
CA SER A 13 -40.06 8.24 -7.68
C SER A 13 -38.93 7.22 -7.57
N SER A 14 -37.69 7.71 -7.38
CA SER A 14 -36.61 6.88 -6.86
C SER A 14 -36.99 6.48 -5.43
N SER A 15 -37.58 5.30 -5.26
CA SER A 15 -37.80 4.72 -3.94
C SER A 15 -36.45 4.24 -3.41
N LYS A 16 -35.96 4.87 -2.33
CA LYS A 16 -34.86 4.31 -1.52
C LYS A 16 -35.25 2.89 -1.10
N LYS A 17 -34.31 1.93 -1.17
CA LYS A 17 -34.49 0.59 -0.60
C LYS A 17 -34.82 0.69 0.89
N GLU A 18 -35.61 -0.26 1.40
CA GLU A 18 -35.78 -0.47 2.85
C GLU A 18 -34.40 -0.72 3.49
N SER A 19 -34.25 -0.32 4.75
CA SER A 19 -32.99 -0.50 5.48
C SER A 19 -32.77 -1.99 5.74
N PRO A 20 -31.55 -2.52 5.50
CA PRO A 20 -31.28 -3.93 5.69
C PRO A 20 -31.37 -4.31 7.17
N ASP A 21 -31.74 -5.56 7.43
CA ASP A 21 -31.69 -6.12 8.78
C ASP A 21 -30.26 -6.55 9.20
N LEU A 22 -30.12 -7.03 10.43
CA LEU A 22 -28.83 -7.39 11.00
C LEU A 22 -28.13 -8.52 10.22
N GLN A 23 -28.88 -9.52 9.76
CA GLN A 23 -28.33 -10.66 9.04
C GLN A 23 -27.97 -10.26 7.61
N GLU A 24 -28.76 -9.40 6.97
CA GLU A 24 -28.44 -8.82 5.65
C GLU A 24 -27.17 -7.96 5.71
N ILE A 25 -26.97 -7.18 6.78
CA ILE A 25 -25.74 -6.42 7.00
C ILE A 25 -24.55 -7.38 7.21
N LEU A 26 -24.69 -8.40 8.05
CA LEU A 26 -23.62 -9.40 8.26
C LEU A 26 -23.18 -10.05 6.94
N VAL A 27 -24.14 -10.52 6.13
CA VAL A 27 -23.84 -11.10 4.82
C VAL A 27 -23.13 -10.09 3.92
N THR A 28 -23.57 -8.82 3.92
CA THR A 28 -22.93 -7.77 3.12
C THR A 28 -21.48 -7.54 3.54
N GLU A 29 -21.20 -7.45 4.83
CA GLU A 29 -19.85 -7.26 5.35
C GLU A 29 -18.93 -8.46 5.06
N LEU A 30 -19.45 -9.70 5.21
CA LEU A 30 -18.72 -10.91 4.82
C LEU A 30 -18.36 -10.91 3.32
N GLN A 31 -19.27 -10.47 2.46
CA GLN A 31 -19.00 -10.35 1.02
C GLN A 31 -17.94 -9.27 0.71
N GLU A 32 -17.95 -8.16 1.45
CA GLU A 32 -16.96 -7.09 1.30
C GLU A 32 -15.56 -7.54 1.79
N ILE A 33 -15.46 -8.29 2.89
CA ILE A 33 -14.21 -8.92 3.35
C ILE A 33 -13.71 -9.94 2.32
N HIS A 34 -14.59 -10.83 1.86
CA HIS A 34 -14.24 -11.82 0.83
C HIS A 34 -13.65 -11.16 -0.42
N SER A 35 -14.28 -10.08 -0.88
CA SER A 35 -13.76 -9.31 -2.01
C SER A 35 -12.45 -8.59 -1.68
N ALA A 36 -12.20 -8.15 -0.45
CA ALA A 36 -10.95 -7.50 -0.06
C ALA A 36 -9.80 -8.50 -0.04
N GLU A 37 -9.94 -9.60 0.69
CA GLU A 37 -8.91 -10.64 0.82
C GLU A 37 -8.57 -11.26 -0.55
N LYS A 38 -9.55 -11.51 -1.43
CA LYS A 38 -9.25 -11.99 -2.80
C LYS A 38 -8.47 -10.99 -3.65
N GLN A 39 -8.62 -9.69 -3.39
CA GLN A 39 -7.82 -8.68 -4.09
C GLN A 39 -6.39 -8.66 -3.55
N LEU A 40 -6.22 -8.77 -2.23
CA LEU A 40 -4.93 -8.82 -1.55
C LEU A 40 -4.14 -10.08 -1.92
N ALA A 41 -4.74 -11.27 -1.85
CA ALA A 41 -4.11 -12.54 -2.20
C ALA A 41 -3.53 -12.57 -3.62
N ARG A 42 -4.13 -11.81 -4.56
CA ARG A 42 -3.61 -11.68 -5.94
C ARG A 42 -2.40 -10.75 -6.05
N LEU A 43 -2.27 -9.80 -5.14
CA LEU A 43 -1.21 -8.78 -5.16
C LEU A 43 -0.02 -9.20 -4.29
N ILE A 44 -0.26 -9.82 -3.13
CA ILE A 44 0.77 -10.18 -2.14
C ILE A 44 1.99 -10.90 -2.75
N PRO A 45 1.86 -11.92 -3.63
CA PRO A 45 3.03 -12.58 -4.23
C PRO A 45 3.91 -11.66 -5.09
N ARG A 46 3.36 -10.55 -5.58
CA ARG A 46 4.12 -9.52 -6.30
C ARG A 46 4.80 -8.56 -5.32
N LEU A 47 4.18 -8.26 -4.17
CA LEU A 47 4.78 -7.40 -3.13
C LEU A 47 5.98 -8.10 -2.49
N ALA A 48 5.84 -9.37 -2.12
CA ALA A 48 6.94 -10.16 -1.57
C ALA A 48 8.15 -10.16 -2.50
N LYS A 49 7.94 -10.31 -3.82
CA LYS A 49 9.04 -10.25 -4.80
C LYS A 49 9.64 -8.86 -5.02
N ALA A 50 8.90 -7.81 -4.67
CA ALA A 50 9.32 -6.43 -4.88
C ALA A 50 10.05 -5.86 -3.65
N ALA A 51 9.76 -6.39 -2.46
CA ALA A 51 10.45 -6.01 -1.24
C ALA A 51 11.94 -6.41 -1.32
N ASP A 52 12.82 -5.58 -0.77
CA ASP A 52 14.27 -5.82 -0.74
C ASP A 52 14.70 -6.53 0.54
N ASN A 53 14.20 -6.06 1.69
CA ASN A 53 14.47 -6.63 3.00
C ASN A 53 13.85 -8.03 3.17
N GLU A 54 14.67 -9.03 3.50
CA GLU A 54 14.24 -10.44 3.65
C GLU A 54 13.15 -10.62 4.71
N THR A 55 13.25 -9.94 5.85
CA THR A 55 12.24 -10.01 6.92
C THR A 55 10.90 -9.40 6.50
N LEU A 56 10.92 -8.32 5.69
CA LEU A 56 9.70 -7.77 5.11
C LEU A 56 9.06 -8.78 4.13
N GLN A 57 9.85 -9.46 3.31
CA GLN A 57 9.36 -10.51 2.40
C GLN A 57 8.64 -11.61 3.18
N GLU A 58 9.28 -12.13 4.23
CA GLU A 58 8.70 -13.16 5.11
C GLU A 58 7.37 -12.69 5.74
N CYS A 59 7.32 -11.46 6.27
CA CYS A 59 6.09 -10.91 6.83
C CYS A 59 4.97 -10.86 5.77
N ILE A 60 5.28 -10.42 4.55
CA ILE A 60 4.31 -10.36 3.46
C ILE A 60 3.82 -11.75 3.05
N GLU A 61 4.69 -12.76 3.04
CA GLU A 61 4.32 -14.15 2.74
C GLU A 61 3.44 -14.75 3.84
N GLU A 62 3.75 -14.55 5.10
CA GLU A 62 2.91 -14.99 6.23
C GLU A 62 1.50 -14.38 6.16
N ARG A 63 1.40 -13.09 5.82
CA ARG A 63 0.09 -12.42 5.65
C ARG A 63 -0.76 -13.02 4.52
N LEU A 64 -0.14 -13.66 3.53
CA LEU A 64 -0.88 -14.41 2.49
C LEU A 64 -1.60 -15.61 3.10
N GLU A 65 -0.90 -16.38 3.93
CA GLU A 65 -1.43 -17.59 4.57
C GLU A 65 -2.60 -17.25 5.51
N GLU A 66 -2.44 -16.19 6.31
CA GLU A 66 -3.50 -15.66 7.18
C GLU A 66 -4.74 -15.25 6.35
N GLY A 67 -4.52 -14.54 5.23
CA GLY A 67 -5.60 -14.12 4.33
C GLY A 67 -6.34 -15.28 3.66
N GLU A 68 -5.62 -16.35 3.29
CA GLU A 68 -6.23 -17.57 2.76
C GLU A 68 -7.10 -18.28 3.80
N GLN A 69 -6.69 -18.27 5.07
CA GLN A 69 -7.49 -18.83 6.14
C GLN A 69 -8.74 -17.99 6.44
N ILE A 70 -8.61 -16.66 6.44
CA ILE A 70 -9.76 -15.74 6.60
C ILE A 70 -10.77 -15.94 5.47
N LEU A 71 -10.30 -16.14 4.23
CA LEU A 71 -11.18 -16.46 3.10
C LEU A 71 -11.97 -17.74 3.33
N ALA A 72 -11.33 -18.80 3.82
CA ALA A 72 -11.99 -20.06 4.13
C ALA A 72 -13.05 -19.89 5.23
N ASP A 73 -12.72 -19.17 6.31
CA ASP A 73 -13.65 -18.90 7.41
C ASP A 73 -14.87 -18.09 6.95
N VAL A 74 -14.65 -17.07 6.11
CA VAL A 74 -15.71 -16.24 5.53
C VAL A 74 -16.58 -17.03 4.55
N GLU A 75 -15.98 -17.90 3.72
CA GLU A 75 -16.73 -18.76 2.80
C GLU A 75 -17.61 -19.76 3.57
N SER A 76 -17.09 -20.39 4.63
CA SER A 76 -17.87 -21.27 5.51
C SER A 76 -19.05 -20.52 6.15
N ALA A 77 -18.81 -19.33 6.68
CA ALA A 77 -19.86 -18.52 7.30
C ALA A 77 -20.94 -18.09 6.30
N LEU A 78 -20.56 -17.76 5.06
CA LEU A 78 -21.52 -17.45 4.00
C LEU A 78 -22.38 -18.68 3.64
N GLU A 79 -21.79 -19.88 3.59
CA GLU A 79 -22.53 -21.12 3.35
C GLU A 79 -23.53 -21.42 4.47
N GLU A 80 -23.13 -21.27 5.73
CA GLU A 80 -24.02 -21.43 6.90
C GLU A 80 -25.20 -20.46 6.90
N LEU A 81 -24.98 -19.25 6.37
CA LEU A 81 -26.01 -18.22 6.21
C LEU A 81 -26.83 -18.37 4.93
N GLU A 82 -26.66 -19.47 4.19
CA GLU A 82 -27.29 -19.73 2.88
C GLU A 82 -27.05 -18.60 1.86
N ALA A 83 -25.90 -17.93 1.98
CA ALA A 83 -25.46 -16.83 1.14
C ALA A 83 -24.33 -17.27 0.19
N THR A 84 -24.00 -16.41 -0.76
CA THR A 84 -22.89 -16.64 -1.70
C THR A 84 -21.89 -15.49 -1.63
N PRO A 85 -20.62 -15.73 -2.02
CA PRO A 85 -19.68 -14.65 -2.23
C PRO A 85 -20.24 -13.60 -3.19
N GLY A 86 -20.20 -12.34 -2.75
CA GLY A 86 -20.74 -11.22 -3.50
C GLY A 86 -20.00 -11.04 -4.82
N ARG A 87 -20.70 -10.57 -5.86
CA ARG A 87 -20.06 -10.20 -7.15
C ARG A 87 -19.48 -8.79 -7.14
N LYS A 88 -19.90 -7.98 -6.18
CA LYS A 88 -19.50 -6.58 -6.08
C LYS A 88 -18.07 -6.53 -5.55
N LYS A 89 -17.24 -5.74 -6.23
CA LYS A 89 -15.88 -5.48 -5.81
C LYS A 89 -15.88 -4.50 -4.63
N ASN A 90 -15.09 -4.80 -3.62
CA ASN A 90 -14.80 -3.88 -2.53
C ASN A 90 -13.90 -2.74 -3.05
N VAL A 91 -14.45 -1.53 -3.07
CA VAL A 91 -13.79 -0.33 -3.64
C VAL A 91 -12.75 0.26 -2.69
N ALA A 92 -12.94 0.11 -1.37
CA ALA A 92 -11.96 0.58 -0.39
C ALA A 92 -10.66 -0.24 -0.49
N ALA A 93 -10.80 -1.57 -0.49
CA ALA A 93 -9.69 -2.48 -0.70
C ALA A 93 -9.04 -2.30 -2.08
N GLU A 94 -9.84 -2.02 -3.12
CA GLU A 94 -9.30 -1.71 -4.45
C GLU A 94 -8.36 -0.50 -4.45
N GLY A 95 -8.73 0.57 -3.72
CA GLY A 95 -7.89 1.76 -3.60
C GLY A 95 -6.55 1.44 -2.95
N LEU A 96 -6.55 0.71 -1.83
CA LEU A 96 -5.34 0.30 -1.11
C LEU A 96 -4.46 -0.63 -1.95
N VAL A 97 -5.06 -1.58 -2.66
CA VAL A 97 -4.37 -2.48 -3.61
C VAL A 97 -3.75 -1.71 -4.76
N ASN A 98 -4.38 -0.63 -5.23
CA ASN A 98 -3.80 0.19 -6.29
C ASN A 98 -2.66 1.07 -5.78
N ASP A 99 -2.76 1.63 -4.56
CA ASP A 99 -1.67 2.38 -3.90
C ASP A 99 -0.38 1.54 -3.86
N MET A 100 -0.47 0.31 -3.36
CA MET A 100 0.67 -0.62 -3.34
C MET A 100 1.21 -0.97 -4.74
N LYS A 101 0.33 -1.11 -5.74
CA LYS A 101 0.77 -1.37 -7.12
C LYS A 101 1.49 -0.20 -7.75
N GLU A 102 1.09 1.02 -7.42
CA GLU A 102 1.71 2.25 -7.91
C GLU A 102 3.12 2.39 -7.30
N HIS A 103 3.28 2.17 -6.00
CA HIS A 103 4.60 2.14 -5.35
C HIS A 103 5.58 1.17 -6.03
N VAL A 104 5.16 -0.08 -6.28
CA VAL A 104 5.99 -1.10 -6.96
C VAL A 104 6.28 -0.74 -8.44
N GLN A 105 5.51 0.16 -9.05
CA GLN A 105 5.76 0.61 -10.42
C GLN A 105 6.68 1.83 -10.50
N GLU A 106 6.60 2.71 -9.50
CA GLU A 106 7.28 4.01 -9.50
C GLU A 106 8.65 3.97 -8.83
N LEU A 107 8.84 3.08 -7.86
CA LEU A 107 10.08 2.99 -7.09
C LEU A 107 10.91 1.77 -7.49
N GLN A 108 12.22 1.93 -7.40
CA GLN A 108 13.16 0.81 -7.54
C GLN A 108 13.17 -0.02 -6.25
N GLN A 109 13.50 -1.30 -6.40
CA GLN A 109 13.76 -2.18 -5.26
C GLN A 109 14.86 -1.58 -4.37
N GLY A 110 14.63 -1.59 -3.06
CA GLY A 110 15.49 -0.99 -2.05
C GLY A 110 14.68 -0.37 -0.90
N PRO A 111 15.34 0.23 0.10
CA PRO A 111 14.68 0.64 1.35
C PRO A 111 13.64 1.75 1.17
N ALA A 112 13.71 2.53 0.09
CA ALA A 112 12.67 3.51 -0.25
C ALA A 112 11.34 2.83 -0.63
N LEU A 113 11.39 1.76 -1.44
CA LEU A 113 10.21 0.98 -1.79
C LEU A 113 9.68 0.25 -0.56
N ASP A 114 10.56 -0.38 0.22
CA ASP A 114 10.17 -1.11 1.43
C ASP A 114 9.47 -0.21 2.45
N THR A 115 9.97 1.03 2.63
CA THR A 115 9.35 2.03 3.53
C THR A 115 7.90 2.32 3.12
N VAL A 116 7.65 2.58 1.83
CA VAL A 116 6.29 2.89 1.37
C VAL A 116 5.40 1.64 1.33
N LEU A 117 5.97 0.45 1.09
CA LEU A 117 5.26 -0.82 1.16
C LEU A 117 4.78 -1.10 2.59
N ILE A 118 5.64 -0.91 3.61
CA ILE A 118 5.21 -1.04 5.01
C ILE A 118 4.03 -0.11 5.28
N GLY A 119 4.16 1.19 4.97
CA GLY A 119 3.08 2.14 5.22
C GLY A 119 1.77 1.78 4.51
N ALA A 120 1.83 1.24 3.30
CA ALA A 120 0.65 0.80 2.55
C ALA A 120 0.04 -0.51 3.07
N LEU A 121 0.87 -1.45 3.53
CA LEU A 121 0.44 -2.69 4.19
C LEU A 121 -0.26 -2.38 5.52
N GLN A 122 0.30 -1.48 6.34
CA GLN A 122 -0.33 -1.07 7.61
C GLN A 122 -1.69 -0.41 7.39
N LYS A 123 -1.82 0.52 6.42
CA LYS A 123 -3.13 1.11 6.06
C LYS A 123 -4.15 0.03 5.66
N THR A 124 -3.68 -0.99 4.95
CA THR A 124 -4.51 -2.12 4.53
C THR A 124 -4.93 -2.97 5.72
N GLU A 125 -4.02 -3.27 6.64
CA GLU A 125 -4.30 -4.06 7.83
C GLU A 125 -5.29 -3.34 8.76
N HIS A 126 -5.14 -2.02 8.94
CA HIS A 126 -6.10 -1.22 9.71
C HIS A 126 -7.50 -1.23 9.10
N TYR A 127 -7.60 -1.19 7.77
CA TYR A 127 -8.87 -1.37 7.08
C TYR A 127 -9.47 -2.76 7.39
N CYS A 128 -8.66 -3.81 7.30
CA CYS A 128 -9.09 -5.18 7.55
C CYS A 128 -9.54 -5.39 9.01
N MET A 129 -8.75 -4.95 9.98
CA MET A 129 -9.12 -5.02 11.41
C MET A 129 -10.43 -4.29 11.72
N ALA A 130 -10.68 -3.14 11.08
CA ALA A 130 -11.96 -2.44 11.22
C ALA A 130 -13.15 -3.26 10.66
N ALA A 131 -12.96 -3.93 9.53
CA ALA A 131 -13.97 -4.80 8.91
C ALA A 131 -14.23 -6.05 9.77
N TRP A 132 -13.18 -6.75 10.21
CA TRP A 132 -13.30 -7.95 11.05
C TRP A 132 -13.92 -7.64 12.41
N GLY A 133 -13.56 -6.51 13.03
CA GLY A 133 -14.19 -6.06 14.28
C GLY A 133 -15.69 -5.81 14.13
N THR A 134 -16.10 -5.26 12.98
CA THR A 134 -17.52 -5.06 12.66
C THR A 134 -18.24 -6.40 12.49
N VAL A 135 -17.68 -7.32 11.70
CA VAL A 135 -18.26 -8.67 11.49
C VAL A 135 -18.33 -9.46 12.78
N LYS A 136 -17.30 -9.40 13.64
CA LYS A 136 -17.31 -10.03 14.96
C LYS A 136 -18.51 -9.58 15.79
N ALA A 137 -18.76 -8.27 15.87
CA ALA A 137 -19.88 -7.72 16.63
C ALA A 137 -21.24 -8.16 16.05
N LEU A 138 -21.35 -8.17 14.72
CA LEU A 138 -22.56 -8.64 14.03
C LEU A 138 -22.78 -10.13 14.31
N ALA A 139 -21.76 -10.98 14.10
CA ALA A 139 -21.79 -12.42 14.35
C ALA A 139 -22.18 -12.77 15.79
N GLN A 140 -21.69 -12.01 16.77
CA GLN A 140 -22.11 -12.14 18.18
C GLN A 140 -23.61 -11.87 18.34
N ALA A 141 -24.12 -10.83 17.71
CA ALA A 141 -25.52 -10.42 17.83
C ALA A 141 -26.49 -11.38 17.09
N THR A 142 -26.03 -12.05 16.04
CA THR A 142 -26.80 -13.03 15.28
C THR A 142 -26.53 -14.48 15.71
N GLY A 143 -25.57 -14.73 16.60
CA GLY A 143 -25.32 -16.03 17.23
C GLY A 143 -24.35 -16.97 16.49
N GLN A 144 -23.54 -16.47 15.54
CA GLN A 144 -22.55 -17.28 14.80
C GLN A 144 -21.24 -17.39 15.59
N GLN A 145 -21.18 -18.29 16.57
CA GLN A 145 -20.04 -18.40 17.48
C GLN A 145 -18.73 -18.80 16.78
N ASP A 146 -18.79 -19.66 15.76
CA ASP A 146 -17.59 -20.06 15.02
C ASP A 146 -16.97 -18.89 14.25
N LEU A 147 -17.82 -18.06 13.63
CA LEU A 147 -17.39 -16.81 12.98
C LEU A 147 -16.82 -15.80 13.99
N VAL A 148 -17.33 -15.74 15.22
CA VAL A 148 -16.76 -14.89 16.27
C VAL A 148 -15.32 -15.31 16.58
N GLY A 149 -15.08 -16.62 16.76
CA GLY A 149 -13.73 -17.15 17.01
C GLY A 149 -12.78 -16.89 15.83
N ALA A 150 -13.27 -17.05 14.59
CA ALA A 150 -12.50 -16.74 13.40
C ALA A 150 -12.08 -15.26 13.33
N MET A 151 -13.02 -14.34 13.56
CA MET A 151 -12.71 -12.90 13.55
C MET A 151 -11.86 -12.46 14.75
N GLU A 152 -11.96 -13.13 15.91
CA GLU A 152 -11.06 -12.91 17.05
C GLU A 152 -9.62 -13.23 16.69
N ARG A 153 -9.41 -14.41 16.10
CA ARG A 153 -8.10 -14.83 15.62
C ARG A 153 -7.55 -13.88 14.57
N ALA A 154 -8.35 -13.50 13.58
CA ALA A 154 -7.93 -12.55 12.53
C ALA A 154 -7.51 -11.19 13.11
N LEU A 155 -8.20 -10.69 14.14
CA LEU A 155 -7.84 -9.45 14.82
C LEU A 155 -6.52 -9.57 15.59
N GLU A 156 -6.27 -10.70 16.25
CA GLU A 156 -5.02 -10.96 16.97
C GLU A 156 -3.83 -11.07 16.00
N GLU A 157 -3.98 -11.87 14.94
CA GLU A 157 -3.00 -12.05 13.86
C GLU A 157 -2.70 -10.70 13.18
N GLY A 158 -3.74 -9.96 12.77
CA GLY A 158 -3.59 -8.64 12.12
C GLY A 158 -2.95 -7.57 13.00
N SER A 159 -3.26 -7.55 14.30
CA SER A 159 -2.60 -6.63 15.25
C SER A 159 -1.13 -6.98 15.41
N ALA A 160 -0.78 -8.27 15.50
CA ALA A 160 0.61 -8.71 15.59
C ALA A 160 1.37 -8.40 14.30
N TYR A 161 0.73 -8.54 13.13
CA TYR A 161 1.29 -8.17 11.84
C TYR A 161 1.61 -6.67 11.77
N ASP A 162 0.68 -5.79 12.13
CA ASP A 162 0.89 -4.34 12.15
C ASP A 162 2.01 -3.91 13.12
N GLU A 163 2.08 -4.54 14.30
CA GLU A 163 3.15 -4.30 15.26
C GLU A 163 4.52 -4.73 14.72
N ARG A 164 4.60 -5.87 14.03
CA ARG A 164 5.85 -6.35 13.40
C ARG A 164 6.30 -5.42 12.28
N LEU A 165 5.38 -4.95 11.44
CA LEU A 165 5.69 -3.97 10.41
C LEU A 165 6.21 -2.65 11.00
N THR A 166 5.60 -2.20 12.10
CA THR A 166 6.05 -1.00 12.83
C THR A 166 7.48 -1.20 13.35
N GLN A 167 7.75 -2.33 14.00
CA GLN A 167 9.09 -2.63 14.50
C GLN A 167 10.12 -2.63 13.38
N LEU A 168 9.83 -3.31 12.27
CA LEU A 168 10.71 -3.40 11.12
C LEU A 168 10.99 -2.03 10.49
N ALA A 169 9.97 -1.17 10.40
CA ALA A 169 10.12 0.20 9.92
C ALA A 169 11.06 1.01 10.81
N GLU A 170 10.90 0.91 12.14
CA GLU A 170 11.67 1.71 13.11
C GLU A 170 13.10 1.20 13.30
N SER A 171 13.32 -0.11 13.30
CA SER A 171 14.61 -0.70 13.66
C SER A 171 15.55 -0.94 12.48
N GLU A 172 15.02 -1.13 11.27
CA GLU A 172 15.81 -1.57 10.11
C GLU A 172 15.59 -0.67 8.90
N ILE A 173 14.37 -0.61 8.37
CA ILE A 173 14.12 -0.08 7.02
C ILE A 173 14.25 1.45 6.95
N THR A 174 13.65 2.18 7.90
CA THR A 174 13.78 3.65 7.92
C THR A 174 15.21 4.10 8.23
N PRO A 175 15.91 3.50 9.23
CA PRO A 175 17.33 3.79 9.44
C PRO A 175 18.21 3.50 8.21
N GLU A 176 17.97 2.41 7.49
CA GLU A 176 18.69 2.09 6.27
C GLU A 176 18.47 3.17 5.20
N LEU A 177 17.22 3.55 4.94
CA LEU A 177 16.88 4.62 3.99
C LEU A 177 17.56 5.95 4.36
N GLN A 178 17.55 6.31 5.65
CA GLN A 178 18.20 7.53 6.14
C GLN A 178 19.70 7.52 5.83
N SER A 179 20.37 6.40 6.11
CA SER A 179 21.82 6.27 5.88
C SER A 179 22.22 6.40 4.41
N GLN A 180 21.36 5.96 3.48
CA GLN A 180 21.58 6.13 2.04
C GLN A 180 21.47 7.59 1.60
N GLY A 181 20.57 8.36 2.22
CA GLY A 181 20.46 9.81 1.97
C GLY A 181 21.69 10.58 2.43
N GLU A 182 22.22 10.26 3.61
CA GLU A 182 23.41 10.90 4.17
C GLU A 182 24.70 10.58 3.39
N GLY A 183 24.80 9.36 2.83
CA GLY A 183 25.91 8.96 1.96
C GLY A 183 26.00 9.74 0.65
N MET A 184 24.86 10.03 0.01
CA MET A 184 24.81 10.86 -1.20
C MET A 184 25.21 12.31 -0.94
N GLU A 185 24.79 12.90 0.18
CA GLU A 185 25.19 14.28 0.54
C GLU A 185 26.71 14.39 0.79
N ALA A 186 27.32 13.37 1.40
CA ALA A 186 28.76 13.33 1.64
C ALA A 186 29.57 13.18 0.33
N GLU A 187 29.12 12.32 -0.61
CA GLU A 187 29.76 12.17 -1.92
C GLU A 187 29.63 13.44 -2.78
N GLU A 188 28.47 14.10 -2.78
CA GLU A 188 28.28 15.38 -3.48
C GLU A 188 29.17 16.49 -2.91
N ASP A 189 29.37 16.53 -1.59
CA ASP A 189 30.29 17.49 -0.96
C ASP A 189 31.76 17.17 -1.27
N GLU A 190 32.18 15.90 -1.31
CA GLU A 190 33.53 15.51 -1.75
C GLU A 190 33.79 15.88 -3.22
N ASP A 191 32.85 15.61 -4.13
CA ASP A 191 32.95 16.00 -5.55
C ASP A 191 33.01 17.53 -5.73
N ARG A 192 32.24 18.29 -4.93
CA ARG A 192 32.31 19.77 -4.93
C ARG A 192 33.65 20.29 -4.40
N LEU A 193 34.23 19.62 -3.40
CA LEU A 193 35.55 19.98 -2.86
C LEU A 193 36.67 19.67 -3.87
N ASP A 194 36.63 18.53 -4.56
CA ASP A 194 37.63 18.18 -5.59
C ASP A 194 37.55 19.14 -6.79
N ALA A 195 36.34 19.47 -7.25
CA ALA A 195 36.13 20.48 -8.30
C ALA A 195 36.66 21.87 -7.90
N SER A 196 36.57 22.25 -6.62
CA SER A 196 37.12 23.51 -6.09
C SER A 196 38.66 23.49 -6.01
N LEU A 197 39.27 22.34 -5.75
CA LEU A 197 40.73 22.20 -5.65
C LEU A 197 41.41 22.04 -7.02
N GLY A 198 40.72 21.46 -8.01
CA GLY A 198 41.19 21.36 -9.41
C GLY A 198 41.33 22.69 -10.16
N GLY A 199 40.69 23.77 -9.68
CA GLY A 199 40.76 25.11 -10.29
C GLY A 199 41.99 25.95 -9.93
N ALA A 200 42.78 25.55 -8.92
CA ALA A 200 43.86 26.37 -8.39
C ALA A 200 45.23 26.20 -9.09
N GLN A 201 45.37 25.26 -10.04
CA GLN A 201 46.67 24.85 -10.55
C GLN A 201 46.95 25.30 -12.00
N MET A 202 46.62 26.53 -12.41
CA MET A 202 47.05 27.01 -13.73
C MET A 202 47.21 28.54 -13.87
N ARG A 203 48.00 29.19 -13.01
CA ARG A 203 48.48 30.57 -13.26
C ARG A 203 49.93 30.78 -12.82
N ARG A 204 50.90 30.19 -13.54
CA ARG A 204 52.29 30.68 -13.53
C ARG A 204 52.58 31.38 -14.86
N GLY A 205 52.77 32.70 -14.75
CA GLY A 205 52.82 33.66 -15.84
C GLY A 205 53.99 33.47 -16.81
N LYS A 206 53.70 33.71 -18.09
CA LYS A 206 54.66 33.81 -19.19
C LYS A 206 54.88 35.29 -19.48
N GLY A 207 55.93 35.88 -18.91
CA GLY A 207 56.37 37.24 -19.20
C GLY A 207 57.12 37.30 -20.53
N ARG A 208 56.56 38.05 -21.50
CA ARG A 208 57.16 38.42 -22.79
C ARG A 208 58.28 39.43 -22.58
N SER A 209 59.41 39.29 -23.30
CA SER A 209 60.28 40.41 -23.67
C SER A 209 60.54 40.38 -25.18
N HIS A 210 60.28 41.53 -25.82
CA HIS A 210 60.46 41.83 -27.25
C HIS A 210 61.73 42.66 -27.48
N GLY A 211 62.34 42.51 -28.66
CA GLY A 211 63.19 43.49 -29.35
C GLY A 211 64.66 43.49 -28.91
N VAL A 212 65.67 43.71 -29.76
CA VAL A 212 65.76 44.41 -31.04
C VAL A 212 66.99 43.87 -31.79
N GLY A 213 66.93 43.81 -33.12
CA GLY A 213 68.07 43.38 -33.94
C GLY A 213 69.10 44.48 -34.22
N HIS A 214 70.33 44.08 -34.55
CA HIS A 214 71.20 44.86 -35.42
C HIS A 214 72.21 43.99 -36.17
N ARG A 215 72.48 44.41 -37.42
CA ARG A 215 73.29 43.80 -38.47
C ARG A 215 74.81 43.91 -38.23
N ALA A 216 75.53 43.20 -39.12
CA ALA A 216 76.91 43.38 -39.59
C ALA A 216 77.95 42.55 -38.82
N ARG A 217 78.86 41.79 -39.44
CA ARG A 217 79.42 41.78 -40.81
C ARG A 217 79.81 40.35 -41.18
#